data_AF-A0A8B3EGP3-F1
#
_entry.id   AF-A0A8B3EGP3-F1
#
_cell.length_a   1.000
_cell.length_b   1.000
_cell.length_c   1.000
_cell.angle_alpha   90.00
_cell.angle_beta   90.00
_cell.angle_gamma   90.00
#
_symmetry.space_group_name_H-M   'P 1'
#
loop_
_entity.id
_entity.type
_entity.pdbx_description
1 polymer ?
#
loop_
_entity_poly.entity_id
_entity_poly.type
_entity_poly.pdbx_seq_one_letter_code
_entity_poly.pdbx_strand_id
1 'polypeptide(L)'
;MSVAEEYLKKDQPPYDLSKVPNTKAVRNFLCDNLFNDDLLISHAPANEFGSSRSYQWLTGTYICDYNKAGNTVDPRERIHFRTVKALFDAGVLKVKRNIRSPHLKCVVFEWNTGIKRKRRELLVHRAFGEVGAATQERVSTIAAMYGLQVNLNLNRGLFEILQGQKGEPLALGKAQRSYLFENEAGQPVTGWRDMPFVEWEETLHRYATESGAIKKPLPVPEGHKSHLTKHKLN
;
A
#
# COMPACT_ATOMS: atom_id res chain seq x y z
N MET A 1 -24.98 -15.17 -16.40
CA MET A 1 -23.55 -14.83 -16.51
C MET A 1 -23.09 -14.43 -15.13
N SER A 2 -22.06 -15.10 -14.58
CA SER A 2 -21.52 -14.73 -13.26
C SER A 2 -20.64 -13.48 -13.37
N VAL A 3 -20.45 -12.78 -12.26
CA VAL A 3 -19.50 -11.67 -12.14
C VAL A 3 -18.08 -12.16 -12.47
N ALA A 4 -17.73 -13.39 -12.07
CA ALA A 4 -16.45 -13.97 -12.45
C ALA A 4 -16.30 -14.11 -13.98
N GLU A 5 -17.32 -14.62 -14.67
CA GLU A 5 -17.33 -14.70 -16.15
C GLU A 5 -17.24 -13.32 -16.80
N GLU A 6 -17.96 -12.34 -16.27
CA GLU A 6 -17.95 -10.95 -16.76
C GLU A 6 -16.54 -10.36 -16.70
N TYR A 7 -15.88 -10.43 -15.54
CA TYR A 7 -14.54 -9.87 -15.36
C TYR A 7 -13.45 -10.66 -16.10
N LEU A 8 -13.60 -11.98 -16.23
CA LEU A 8 -12.66 -12.79 -17.01
C LEU A 8 -12.70 -12.46 -18.51
N LYS A 9 -13.86 -12.07 -19.04
CA LYS A 9 -14.06 -11.66 -20.43
C LYS A 9 -13.76 -10.18 -20.69
N LYS A 10 -13.77 -9.34 -19.66
CA LYS A 10 -13.44 -7.91 -19.79
C LYS A 10 -11.99 -7.71 -20.21
N ASP A 11 -11.81 -6.79 -21.14
CA ASP A 11 -10.49 -6.26 -21.48
C ASP A 11 -9.93 -5.46 -20.31
N GLN A 12 -8.61 -5.51 -20.17
CA GLN A 12 -7.90 -4.75 -19.15
C GLN A 12 -8.02 -3.24 -19.47
N PRO A 13 -8.60 -2.42 -18.57
CA PRO A 13 -8.60 -0.98 -18.75
C PRO A 13 -7.16 -0.43 -18.78
N PRO A 14 -6.87 0.58 -19.62
CA PRO A 14 -5.58 1.26 -19.58
C PRO A 14 -5.39 1.95 -18.24
N TYR A 15 -4.13 2.04 -17.80
CA TYR A 15 -3.80 2.78 -16.59
C TYR A 15 -4.16 4.26 -16.74
N ASP A 16 -4.95 4.76 -15.81
CA ASP A 16 -5.38 6.16 -15.78
C ASP A 16 -5.46 6.65 -14.33
N LEU A 17 -4.44 7.43 -13.93
CA LEU A 17 -4.38 8.00 -12.59
C LEU A 17 -5.59 8.89 -12.29
N SER A 18 -6.15 9.57 -13.30
CA SER A 18 -7.28 10.50 -13.14
C SER A 18 -8.54 9.78 -12.62
N LYS A 19 -8.69 8.50 -12.94
CA LYS A 19 -9.83 7.66 -12.55
C LYS A 19 -9.70 7.01 -11.17
N VAL A 20 -8.52 7.06 -10.55
CA VAL A 20 -8.33 6.53 -9.19
C VAL A 20 -9.03 7.45 -8.18
N PRO A 21 -10.07 6.98 -7.47
CA PRO A 21 -10.83 7.87 -6.58
C PRO A 21 -10.04 8.29 -5.35
N ASN A 22 -10.09 9.57 -4.98
CA ASN A 22 -9.48 10.09 -3.76
C ASN A 22 -10.40 9.87 -2.52
N THR A 23 -10.79 8.61 -2.28
CA THR A 23 -11.62 8.25 -1.12
C THR A 23 -10.76 7.67 0.00
N LYS A 24 -11.17 7.84 1.26
CA LYS A 24 -10.45 7.26 2.42
C LYS A 24 -10.20 5.75 2.26
N ALA A 25 -11.17 5.01 1.72
CA ALA A 25 -11.05 3.58 1.50
C ALA A 25 -9.95 3.22 0.47
N VAL A 26 -9.87 3.97 -0.65
CA VAL A 26 -8.82 3.77 -1.66
C VAL A 26 -7.45 4.19 -1.11
N ARG A 27 -7.38 5.32 -0.41
CA ARG A 27 -6.13 5.80 0.22
C ARG A 27 -5.53 4.78 1.17
N ASN A 28 -6.33 4.30 2.11
CA ASN A 28 -5.88 3.32 3.09
C ASN A 28 -5.47 2.01 2.40
N PHE A 29 -6.27 1.53 1.44
CA PHE A 29 -5.94 0.33 0.69
C PHE A 29 -4.59 0.44 -0.04
N LEU A 30 -4.35 1.55 -0.73
CA LEU A 30 -3.09 1.81 -1.42
C LEU A 30 -1.93 1.89 -0.41
N CYS A 31 -2.09 2.60 0.70
CA CYS A 31 -1.02 2.68 1.71
C CYS A 31 -0.63 1.32 2.29
N ASP A 32 -1.59 0.41 2.47
CA ASP A 32 -1.29 -0.89 3.08
C ASP A 32 -0.74 -1.91 2.10
N ASN A 33 -1.16 -1.83 0.83
CA ASN A 33 -0.94 -2.92 -0.11
C ASN A 33 -0.05 -2.56 -1.28
N LEU A 34 0.18 -1.27 -1.59
CA LEU A 34 0.83 -0.85 -2.83
C LEU A 34 2.21 -1.49 -3.04
N PHE A 35 2.96 -1.71 -1.96
CA PHE A 35 4.29 -2.33 -1.96
C PHE A 35 4.28 -3.84 -1.70
N ASN A 36 3.11 -4.45 -1.47
CA ASN A 36 2.95 -5.90 -1.45
C ASN A 36 2.92 -6.44 -2.88
N ASP A 37 4.08 -6.86 -3.39
CA ASP A 37 4.23 -7.39 -4.75
C ASP A 37 3.34 -8.61 -5.04
N ASP A 38 3.05 -9.42 -4.02
CA ASP A 38 2.30 -10.67 -4.13
C ASP A 38 0.81 -10.51 -3.78
N LEU A 39 0.28 -9.28 -3.86
CA LEU A 39 -1.12 -9.00 -3.55
C LEU A 39 -2.08 -9.84 -4.41
N LEU A 40 -2.98 -10.56 -3.72
CA LEU A 40 -4.12 -11.22 -4.31
C LEU A 40 -5.41 -10.73 -3.66
N ILE A 41 -6.43 -10.49 -4.47
CA ILE A 41 -7.76 -10.10 -4.00
C ILE A 41 -8.78 -11.04 -4.61
N SER A 42 -9.53 -11.76 -3.80
CA SER A 42 -10.66 -12.58 -4.25
C SER A 42 -11.96 -11.81 -4.11
N HIS A 43 -12.83 -11.89 -5.11
CA HIS A 43 -14.21 -11.43 -5.03
C HIS A 43 -15.19 -12.51 -5.50
N ALA A 44 -16.22 -12.75 -4.69
CA ALA A 44 -17.33 -13.62 -5.05
C ALA A 44 -18.63 -13.06 -4.43
N PRO A 45 -19.59 -12.58 -5.25
CA PRO A 45 -20.77 -11.93 -4.71
C PRO A 45 -21.76 -12.95 -4.14
N ALA A 46 -22.32 -12.64 -2.96
CA ALA A 46 -23.09 -13.60 -2.17
C ALA A 46 -24.36 -14.12 -2.88
N ASN A 47 -24.99 -13.28 -3.72
CA ASN A 47 -26.17 -13.65 -4.50
C ASN A 47 -25.89 -14.78 -5.51
N GLU A 48 -24.63 -15.02 -5.88
CA GLU A 48 -24.29 -16.11 -6.80
C GLU A 48 -24.25 -17.47 -6.13
N PHE A 49 -24.19 -17.56 -4.80
CA PHE A 49 -24.07 -18.85 -4.09
C PHE A 49 -25.42 -19.40 -3.58
N GLY A 50 -26.52 -18.66 -3.73
CA GLY A 50 -27.83 -19.08 -3.23
C GLY A 50 -27.86 -19.32 -1.72
N SER A 51 -28.73 -20.22 -1.25
CA SER A 51 -28.83 -20.63 0.17
C SER A 51 -27.73 -21.62 0.62
N SER A 52 -26.74 -21.89 -0.24
CA SER A 52 -25.68 -22.88 0.00
C SER A 52 -24.66 -22.38 1.03
N ARG A 53 -24.87 -22.73 2.31
CA ARG A 53 -23.97 -22.40 3.43
C ARG A 53 -22.53 -22.91 3.26
N SER A 54 -22.30 -23.91 2.41
CA SER A 54 -20.98 -24.53 2.17
C SER A 54 -19.92 -23.56 1.62
N TYR A 55 -20.32 -22.44 1.00
CA TYR A 55 -19.39 -21.48 0.40
C TYR A 55 -19.43 -20.10 1.04
N GLN A 56 -20.09 -19.96 2.20
CA GLN A 56 -20.27 -18.67 2.87
C GLN A 56 -18.93 -17.96 3.18
N TRP A 57 -17.88 -18.75 3.48
CA TRP A 57 -16.52 -18.26 3.72
C TRP A 57 -15.82 -17.67 2.48
N LEU A 58 -16.29 -18.00 1.27
CA LEU A 58 -15.82 -17.43 0.01
C LEU A 58 -16.59 -16.18 -0.42
N THR A 59 -17.74 -15.92 0.19
CA THR A 59 -18.61 -14.80 -0.22
C THR A 59 -18.11 -13.46 0.31
N GLY A 60 -17.94 -12.49 -0.58
CA GLY A 60 -17.46 -11.16 -0.26
C GLY A 60 -16.22 -10.79 -1.05
N THR A 61 -15.43 -9.86 -0.51
CA THR A 61 -14.17 -9.42 -1.13
C THR A 61 -13.09 -9.46 -0.07
N TYR A 62 -12.00 -10.14 -0.38
CA TYR A 62 -10.93 -10.39 0.58
C TYR A 62 -9.57 -10.17 -0.06
N ILE A 63 -8.65 -9.59 0.70
CA ILE A 63 -7.22 -9.77 0.47
C ILE A 63 -6.89 -11.21 0.86
N CYS A 64 -6.11 -11.90 0.04
CA CYS A 64 -5.84 -13.32 0.19
C CYS A 64 -4.34 -13.61 0.21
N ASP A 65 -3.99 -14.71 0.86
CA ASP A 65 -2.66 -15.31 0.78
C ASP A 65 -2.66 -16.44 -0.25
N TYR A 66 -1.52 -16.63 -0.92
CA TYR A 66 -1.37 -17.68 -1.93
C TYR A 66 -1.00 -19.02 -1.29
N ASN A 67 -1.86 -20.02 -1.45
CA ASN A 67 -1.63 -21.37 -1.00
C ASN A 67 -0.97 -22.20 -2.10
N LYS A 68 0.35 -22.41 -1.95
CA LYS A 68 1.19 -23.13 -2.92
C LYS A 68 0.81 -24.61 -3.08
N ALA A 69 0.33 -25.27 -2.02
CA ALA A 69 0.02 -26.70 -2.05
C ALA A 69 -1.20 -27.00 -2.93
N GLY A 70 -2.21 -26.11 -2.90
CA GLY A 70 -3.41 -26.23 -3.72
C GLY A 70 -3.41 -25.37 -4.99
N ASN A 71 -2.39 -24.52 -5.19
CA ASN A 71 -2.39 -23.44 -6.17
C ASN A 71 -3.67 -22.59 -6.09
N THR A 72 -4.11 -22.30 -4.86
CA THR A 72 -5.38 -21.61 -4.53
C THR A 72 -5.11 -20.37 -3.68
N VAL A 73 -6.16 -19.65 -3.30
CA VAL A 73 -6.08 -18.48 -2.42
C VAL A 73 -6.92 -18.68 -1.16
N ASP A 74 -6.39 -18.21 -0.03
CA ASP A 74 -7.05 -18.28 1.28
C ASP A 74 -7.35 -16.85 1.79
N PRO A 75 -8.58 -16.56 2.26
CA PRO A 75 -8.97 -15.20 2.66
C PRO A 75 -8.30 -14.78 3.97
N ARG A 76 -7.75 -13.56 3.99
CA ARG A 76 -7.07 -12.96 5.14
C ARG A 76 -7.85 -11.78 5.74
N GLU A 77 -8.17 -10.80 4.91
CA GLU A 77 -8.77 -9.54 5.36
C GLU A 77 -9.92 -9.13 4.45
N ARG A 78 -11.07 -8.78 5.03
CA ARG A 78 -12.25 -8.34 4.28
C ARG A 78 -12.12 -6.88 3.86
N ILE A 79 -12.40 -6.61 2.58
CA ILE A 79 -12.42 -5.25 2.01
C ILE A 79 -13.72 -4.97 1.27
N HIS A 80 -13.95 -3.70 0.91
CA HIS A 80 -15.11 -3.32 0.09
C HIS A 80 -14.82 -3.54 -1.40
N PHE A 81 -15.72 -4.24 -2.09
CA PHE A 81 -15.61 -4.46 -3.54
C PHE A 81 -15.53 -3.16 -4.34
N ARG A 82 -16.19 -2.09 -3.88
CA ARG A 82 -16.15 -0.77 -4.53
C ARG A 82 -14.71 -0.25 -4.70
N THR A 83 -13.82 -0.52 -3.74
CA THR A 83 -12.41 -0.16 -3.83
C THR A 83 -11.72 -0.94 -4.93
N VAL A 84 -11.94 -2.26 -4.99
CA VAL A 84 -11.36 -3.16 -6.00
C VAL A 84 -11.84 -2.79 -7.39
N LYS A 85 -13.14 -2.60 -7.56
CA LYS A 85 -13.74 -2.18 -8.82
C LYS A 85 -13.13 -0.87 -9.33
N ALA A 86 -13.04 0.15 -8.47
CA ALA A 86 -12.46 1.43 -8.86
C ALA A 86 -10.99 1.32 -9.29
N LEU A 87 -10.20 0.52 -8.59
CA LEU A 87 -8.80 0.29 -8.95
C LEU A 87 -8.65 -0.55 -10.24
N PHE A 88 -9.55 -1.49 -10.49
CA PHE A 88 -9.60 -2.22 -11.76
C PHE A 88 -9.99 -1.28 -12.92
N ASP A 89 -11.05 -0.50 -12.76
CA ASP A 89 -11.55 0.44 -13.77
C ASP A 89 -10.51 1.54 -14.13
N ALA A 90 -9.62 1.87 -13.19
CA ALA A 90 -8.48 2.77 -13.40
C ALA A 90 -7.20 2.09 -13.94
N GLY A 91 -7.27 0.78 -14.25
CA GLY A 91 -6.15 0.00 -14.77
C GLY A 91 -5.03 -0.31 -13.77
N VAL A 92 -5.27 -0.10 -12.46
CA VAL A 92 -4.32 -0.38 -11.38
C VAL A 92 -4.28 -1.87 -11.02
N LEU A 93 -5.46 -2.49 -10.98
CA LEU A 93 -5.58 -3.94 -10.81
C LEU A 93 -5.87 -4.60 -12.15
N LYS A 94 -5.50 -5.87 -12.27
CA LYS A 94 -5.88 -6.75 -13.37
C LYS A 94 -6.43 -8.07 -12.83
N VAL A 95 -7.20 -8.78 -13.66
CA VAL A 95 -7.65 -10.13 -13.32
C VAL A 95 -6.49 -11.11 -13.47
N LYS A 96 -6.23 -11.89 -12.42
CA LYS A 96 -5.25 -12.97 -12.44
C LYS A 96 -5.88 -14.20 -13.10
N ARG A 97 -5.45 -14.52 -14.31
CA ARG A 97 -5.98 -15.66 -15.10
C ARG A 97 -5.22 -16.97 -14.86
N ASN A 98 -3.98 -16.90 -14.41
CA ASN A 98 -3.09 -18.06 -14.25
C ASN A 98 -3.09 -18.61 -12.81
N ILE A 99 -4.26 -18.70 -12.18
CA ILE A 99 -4.42 -19.29 -10.84
C ILE A 99 -5.70 -20.12 -10.80
N ARG A 100 -5.69 -21.22 -10.04
CA ARG A 100 -6.91 -21.97 -9.79
C ARG A 100 -7.72 -21.20 -8.75
N SER A 101 -8.86 -20.64 -9.16
CA SER A 101 -9.78 -19.99 -8.23
C SER A 101 -10.36 -21.03 -7.25
N PRO A 102 -10.61 -20.67 -5.98
CA PRO A 102 -11.21 -21.59 -5.00
C PRO A 102 -12.59 -22.10 -5.44
N HIS A 103 -13.28 -21.32 -6.27
CA HIS A 103 -14.55 -21.65 -6.88
C HIS A 103 -14.68 -20.98 -8.26
N LEU A 104 -15.52 -21.53 -9.15
CA LEU A 104 -15.78 -20.99 -10.51
C LEU A 104 -16.45 -19.60 -10.52
N LYS A 105 -17.02 -19.20 -9.38
CA LYS A 105 -17.72 -17.92 -9.15
C LYS A 105 -16.83 -16.86 -8.51
N CYS A 106 -15.59 -17.21 -8.20
CA CYS A 106 -14.61 -16.28 -7.65
C CYS A 106 -13.76 -15.70 -8.78
N VAL A 107 -13.60 -14.37 -8.77
CA VAL A 107 -12.60 -13.69 -9.58
C VAL A 107 -11.44 -13.27 -8.68
N VAL A 108 -10.22 -13.46 -9.15
CA VAL A 108 -9.00 -13.05 -8.45
C VAL A 108 -8.37 -11.87 -9.18
N PHE A 109 -8.04 -10.81 -8.45
CA PHE A 109 -7.31 -9.66 -8.93
C PHE A 109 -5.89 -9.65 -8.37
N GLU A 110 -4.97 -9.08 -9.15
CA GLU A 110 -3.58 -8.82 -8.77
C GLU A 110 -3.16 -7.43 -9.28
N TRP A 111 -1.98 -6.97 -8.88
CA TRP A 111 -1.41 -5.75 -9.46
C TRP A 111 -1.22 -5.89 -10.96
N ASN A 112 -1.53 -4.84 -11.71
CA ASN A 112 -1.12 -4.75 -13.10
C ASN A 112 0.42 -4.65 -13.18
N THR A 113 1.04 -5.28 -14.18
CA THR A 113 2.51 -5.45 -14.28
C THR A 113 3.27 -4.13 -14.30
N GLY A 114 2.66 -3.07 -14.85
CA GLY A 114 3.24 -1.73 -14.90
C GLY A 114 3.21 -0.94 -13.58
N ILE A 115 2.44 -1.39 -12.57
CA ILE A 115 2.18 -0.59 -11.37
C ILE A 115 3.41 -0.38 -10.51
N LYS A 116 4.37 -1.32 -10.52
CA LYS A 116 5.64 -1.14 -9.79
C LYS A 116 6.35 0.18 -10.14
N ARG A 117 6.31 0.58 -11.42
CA ARG A 117 6.90 1.85 -11.90
C ARG A 117 6.06 3.09 -11.57
N LYS A 118 4.80 2.89 -11.18
CA LYS A 118 3.79 3.93 -10.92
C LYS A 118 3.44 4.09 -9.44
N ARG A 119 4.10 3.34 -8.54
CA ARG A 119 3.83 3.34 -7.10
C ARG A 119 3.96 4.73 -6.49
N ARG A 120 5.09 5.39 -6.74
CA ARG A 120 5.35 6.73 -6.22
C ARG A 120 4.27 7.73 -6.66
N GLU A 121 3.91 7.70 -7.94
CA GLU A 121 2.86 8.57 -8.52
C GLU A 121 1.49 8.30 -7.86
N LEU A 122 1.09 7.04 -7.70
CA LEU A 122 -0.15 6.66 -7.00
C LEU A 122 -0.14 7.10 -5.53
N LEU A 123 0.98 6.93 -4.85
CA LEU A 123 1.16 7.27 -3.46
C LEU A 123 1.03 8.79 -3.24
N VAL A 124 1.81 9.58 -3.99
CA VAL A 124 1.82 11.04 -3.90
C VAL A 124 0.47 11.64 -4.28
N HIS A 125 -0.08 11.28 -5.46
CA HIS A 125 -1.27 11.96 -5.99
C HIS A 125 -2.58 11.40 -5.47
N ARG A 126 -2.61 10.14 -5.00
CA ARG A 126 -3.87 9.49 -4.61
C ARG A 126 -3.89 9.06 -3.16
N ALA A 127 -2.80 8.57 -2.59
CA ALA A 127 -2.80 8.10 -1.19
C ALA A 127 -2.64 9.24 -0.18
N PHE A 128 -1.86 10.28 -0.49
CA PHE A 128 -1.58 11.37 0.44
C PHE A 128 -2.58 12.53 0.39
N GLY A 129 -3.22 12.73 -0.77
CA GLY A 129 -4.12 13.86 -0.98
C GLY A 129 -3.38 15.19 -1.06
N GLU A 130 -4.11 16.26 -1.38
CA GLU A 130 -3.54 17.61 -1.51
C GLU A 130 -3.12 18.18 -0.14
N VAL A 131 -1.85 18.56 -0.02
CA VAL A 131 -1.28 19.53 0.96
C VAL A 131 -1.69 19.30 2.43
N GLY A 132 -1.45 18.09 2.93
CA GLY A 132 -1.54 17.84 4.37
C GLY A 132 -0.28 18.31 5.12
N ALA A 133 -0.43 18.90 6.31
CA ALA A 133 0.71 19.16 7.19
C ALA A 133 1.50 17.87 7.48
N ALA A 134 2.83 17.97 7.47
CA ALA A 134 3.71 16.91 7.90
C ALA A 134 3.65 16.77 9.43
N THR A 135 3.00 15.71 9.89
CA THR A 135 2.97 15.32 11.31
C THR A 135 3.87 14.11 11.50
N GLN A 136 4.35 13.89 12.73
CA GLN A 136 5.14 12.71 13.08
C GLN A 136 4.48 11.43 12.57
N GLU A 137 3.19 11.25 12.82
CA GLU A 137 2.46 10.06 12.40
C GLU A 137 2.57 9.85 10.91
N ARG A 138 2.27 10.89 10.13
CA ARG A 138 2.26 10.79 8.67
C ARG A 138 3.65 10.52 8.12
N VAL A 139 4.69 11.13 8.67
CA VAL A 139 6.07 10.90 8.21
C VAL A 139 6.54 9.49 8.59
N SER A 140 6.29 9.04 9.83
CA SER A 140 6.56 7.67 10.26
C SER A 140 5.82 6.64 9.41
N THR A 141 4.59 6.96 9.00
CA THR A 141 3.81 6.12 8.10
C THR A 141 4.50 5.89 6.76
N ILE A 142 4.92 6.95 6.07
CA ILE A 142 5.59 6.82 4.76
C ILE A 142 6.91 6.10 4.92
N ALA A 143 7.68 6.45 5.96
CA ALA A 143 8.93 5.80 6.24
C ALA A 143 8.74 4.28 6.37
N ALA A 144 7.73 3.84 7.11
CA ALA A 144 7.39 2.44 7.26
C ALA A 144 7.07 1.77 5.91
N MET A 145 6.35 2.45 5.00
CA MET A 145 6.10 1.93 3.64
C MET A 145 7.38 1.69 2.83
N TYR A 146 8.43 2.45 3.13
CA TYR A 146 9.75 2.32 2.53
C TYR A 146 10.72 1.42 3.32
N GLY A 147 10.26 0.75 4.36
CA GLY A 147 11.11 -0.09 5.21
C GLY A 147 12.01 0.72 6.16
N LEU A 148 11.65 1.98 6.40
CA LEU A 148 12.41 2.95 7.18
C LEU A 148 11.68 3.34 8.49
N GLN A 149 12.45 3.85 9.45
CA GLN A 149 11.97 4.53 10.66
C GLN A 149 12.53 5.95 10.69
N VAL A 150 11.76 6.90 11.22
CA VAL A 150 12.18 8.31 11.39
C VAL A 150 12.02 8.69 12.84
N ASN A 151 13.12 9.03 13.50
CA ASN A 151 13.15 9.44 14.89
C ASN A 151 13.53 10.92 14.98
N LEU A 152 12.86 11.69 15.83
CA LEU A 152 13.26 13.06 16.14
C LEU A 152 13.97 13.09 17.50
N ASN A 153 15.24 13.46 17.51
CA ASN A 153 15.97 13.75 18.74
C ASN A 153 15.69 15.20 19.16
N LEU A 154 14.68 15.37 20.02
CA LEU A 154 14.24 16.69 20.50
C LEU A 154 15.36 17.50 21.17
N ASN A 155 16.30 16.84 21.85
CA ASN A 155 17.40 17.52 22.55
C ASN A 155 18.43 18.13 21.59
N ARG A 156 18.53 17.60 20.37
CA ARG A 156 19.48 18.05 19.35
C ARG A 156 18.80 18.76 18.18
N GLY A 157 17.47 18.68 18.06
CA GLY A 157 16.72 19.17 16.91
C GLY A 157 17.11 18.44 15.62
N LEU A 158 17.45 17.15 15.72
CA LEU A 158 17.93 16.34 14.60
C LEU A 158 17.00 15.15 14.36
N PHE A 159 16.69 14.89 13.10
CA PHE A 159 16.04 13.67 12.70
C PHE A 159 17.06 12.55 12.54
N GLU A 160 16.64 11.30 12.61
CA GLU A 160 17.45 10.12 12.30
C GLU A 160 16.60 9.18 11.45
N ILE A 161 17.13 8.76 10.30
CA ILE A 161 16.51 7.73 9.45
C ILE A 161 17.23 6.40 9.66
N LEU A 162 16.46 5.39 10.05
CA LEU A 162 16.91 4.02 10.27
C LEU A 162 16.19 3.06 9.32
N GLN A 163 16.76 1.88 9.09
CA GLN A 163 16.20 0.81 8.28
C GLN A 163 15.74 -0.37 9.13
N GLY A 164 14.67 -1.02 8.69
CA GLY A 164 14.16 -2.23 9.31
C GLY A 164 13.46 -1.97 10.65
N GLN A 165 12.90 -3.03 11.22
CA GLN A 165 12.13 -2.93 12.48
C GLN A 165 13.02 -2.65 13.69
N LYS A 166 14.27 -3.14 13.65
CA LYS A 166 15.23 -3.04 14.75
C LYS A 166 15.92 -1.66 14.81
N GLY A 167 15.62 -0.75 13.88
CA GLY A 167 16.24 0.56 13.82
C GLY A 167 17.73 0.48 13.48
N GLU A 168 18.07 -0.29 12.44
CA GLU A 168 19.46 -0.45 12.02
C GLU A 168 19.90 0.81 11.23
N PRO A 169 21.15 1.26 11.38
CA PRO A 169 21.68 2.33 10.54
C PRO A 169 21.58 1.96 9.05
N LEU A 170 21.33 2.94 8.18
CA LEU A 170 21.36 2.72 6.74
C LEU A 170 22.73 2.19 6.30
N ALA A 171 22.75 1.12 5.51
CA ALA A 171 24.00 0.57 4.98
C ALA A 171 24.79 1.64 4.19
N LEU A 172 26.08 1.80 4.53
CA LEU A 172 26.90 2.92 4.08
C LEU A 172 27.23 2.92 2.58
N GLY A 173 26.85 4.02 1.92
CA GLY A 173 27.37 4.52 0.64
C GLY A 173 26.84 5.94 0.39
N LYS A 174 27.73 6.95 0.33
CA LYS A 174 27.49 8.43 0.18
C LYS A 174 26.38 9.10 1.04
N ALA A 175 25.59 8.39 1.83
CA ALA A 175 24.56 8.93 2.71
C ALA A 175 25.11 9.25 4.12
N GLN A 176 26.25 9.95 4.20
CA GLN A 176 26.99 10.16 5.45
C GLN A 176 26.27 11.06 6.49
N ARG A 177 25.00 11.45 6.25
CA ARG A 177 24.24 12.38 7.10
C ARG A 177 22.75 12.05 7.13
N SER A 178 22.37 10.84 7.57
CA SER A 178 20.96 10.51 7.91
C SER A 178 20.40 11.31 9.11
N TYR A 179 21.19 12.28 9.62
CA TYR A 179 20.92 13.04 10.84
C TYR A 179 20.63 14.54 10.61
N LEU A 180 21.13 15.09 9.50
CA LEU A 180 21.06 16.52 9.18
C LEU A 180 20.30 16.68 7.88
N PHE A 181 19.18 17.37 7.97
CA PHE A 181 18.26 17.58 6.86
C PHE A 181 18.19 19.07 6.59
N GLU A 182 18.24 19.43 5.32
CA GLU A 182 17.93 20.76 4.83
C GLU A 182 16.68 20.64 3.97
N ASN A 183 15.80 21.63 4.03
CA ASN A 183 14.70 21.71 3.09
C ASN A 183 15.16 22.23 1.71
N GLU A 184 14.29 22.25 0.71
CA GLU A 184 14.60 22.76 -0.64
C GLU A 184 15.11 24.21 -0.63
N ALA A 185 14.74 25.00 0.38
CA ALA A 185 15.22 26.37 0.58
C ALA A 185 16.59 26.46 1.31
N GLY A 186 17.22 25.32 1.62
CA GLY A 186 18.50 25.25 2.32
C GLY A 186 18.43 25.53 3.82
N GLN A 187 17.24 25.49 4.43
CA GLN A 187 17.05 25.72 5.87
C GLN A 187 17.12 24.40 6.63
N PRO A 188 17.71 24.38 7.84
CA PRO A 188 17.78 23.17 8.65
C PRO A 188 16.38 22.72 9.07
N VAL A 189 16.13 21.42 8.98
CA VAL A 189 14.86 20.78 9.36
C VAL A 189 15.00 20.26 10.78
N THR A 190 14.37 20.97 11.71
CA THR A 190 14.44 20.73 13.17
C THR A 190 13.14 20.21 13.75
N GLY A 191 12.04 20.39 13.03
CA GLY A 191 10.70 19.93 13.36
C GLY A 191 9.99 19.32 12.14
N TRP A 192 8.94 18.53 12.42
CA TRP A 192 8.21 17.80 11.39
C TRP A 192 7.60 18.70 10.31
N ARG A 193 7.27 19.95 10.68
CA ARG A 193 6.60 20.93 9.81
C ARG A 193 7.56 21.84 9.04
N ASP A 194 8.86 21.73 9.27
CA ASP A 194 9.88 22.55 8.59
C ASP A 194 10.05 22.13 7.11
N MET A 195 9.42 21.02 6.74
CA MET A 195 9.39 20.42 5.42
C MET A 195 7.96 20.00 5.07
N PRO A 196 7.44 20.34 3.87
CA PRO A 196 6.16 19.84 3.38
C PRO A 196 6.13 18.31 3.30
N PHE A 197 4.93 17.74 3.34
CA PHE A 197 4.78 16.29 3.35
C PHE A 197 5.29 15.59 2.09
N VAL A 198 5.22 16.27 0.94
CA VAL A 198 5.79 15.78 -0.33
C VAL A 198 7.31 15.73 -0.25
N GLU A 199 7.94 16.77 0.28
CA GLU A 199 9.40 16.82 0.41
C GLU A 199 9.93 15.76 1.40
N TRP A 200 9.15 15.45 2.45
CA TRP A 200 9.40 14.29 3.32
C TRP A 200 9.34 12.97 2.54
N GLU A 201 8.34 12.78 1.68
CA GLU A 201 8.23 11.61 0.80
C GLU A 201 9.46 11.47 -0.08
N GLU A 202 9.89 12.55 -0.73
CA GLU A 202 11.03 12.53 -1.65
C GLU A 202 12.32 12.15 -0.92
N THR A 203 12.52 12.76 0.25
CA THR A 203 13.67 12.50 1.12
C THR A 203 13.73 11.03 1.52
N LEU A 204 12.61 10.48 2.02
CA LEU A 204 12.54 9.09 2.45
C LEU A 204 12.72 8.11 1.28
N HIS A 205 12.14 8.41 0.12
CA HIS A 205 12.31 7.60 -1.08
C HIS A 205 13.78 7.54 -1.53
N ARG A 206 14.50 8.68 -1.49
CA ARG A 206 15.93 8.74 -1.79
C ARG A 206 16.74 7.85 -0.85
N TYR A 207 16.56 8.01 0.45
CA TYR A 207 17.26 7.18 1.45
C TYR A 207 16.92 5.69 1.31
N ALA A 208 15.66 5.34 1.04
CA ALA A 208 15.24 3.95 0.84
C ALA A 208 15.82 3.33 -0.43
N THR A 209 16.01 4.14 -1.48
CA THR A 209 16.63 3.70 -2.74
C THR A 209 18.13 3.46 -2.55
N GLU A 210 18.83 4.41 -1.93
CA GLU A 210 20.27 4.33 -1.67
C GLU A 210 20.63 3.17 -0.72
N SER A 211 19.80 2.91 0.29
CA SER A 211 19.97 1.80 1.24
C SER A 211 19.38 0.46 0.78
N GLY A 212 18.61 0.45 -0.31
CA GLY A 212 17.91 -0.76 -0.79
C GLY A 212 16.70 -1.21 0.05
N ALA A 213 16.19 -0.36 0.95
CA ALA A 213 15.08 -0.65 1.86
C ALA A 213 13.69 -0.77 1.20
N ILE A 214 13.48 -0.15 0.02
CA ILE A 214 12.16 0.01 -0.64
C ILE A 214 11.38 -1.30 -0.92
N LYS A 215 12.04 -2.46 -0.78
CA LYS A 215 11.48 -3.77 -1.13
C LYS A 215 10.63 -4.42 -0.02
N LYS A 216 10.69 -3.92 1.22
CA LYS A 216 9.97 -4.53 2.35
C LYS A 216 9.39 -3.45 3.27
N PRO A 217 8.09 -3.11 3.16
CA PRO A 217 7.47 -2.23 4.14
C PRO A 217 7.56 -2.84 5.54
N LEU A 218 7.70 -1.99 6.56
CA LEU A 218 7.62 -2.40 7.95
C LEU A 218 6.19 -2.83 8.29
N PRO A 219 5.99 -3.78 9.20
CA PRO A 219 4.67 -4.17 9.64
C PRO A 219 3.97 -2.97 10.30
N VAL A 220 2.66 -2.92 10.14
CA VAL A 220 1.81 -1.98 10.87
C VAL A 220 1.91 -2.29 12.37
N PRO A 221 2.15 -1.31 13.25
CA PRO A 221 2.17 -1.53 14.69
C PRO A 221 0.88 -2.18 15.19
N GLU A 222 0.99 -3.02 16.23
CA GLU A 222 -0.17 -3.63 16.86
C GLU A 222 -1.22 -2.58 17.28
N GLY A 223 -2.49 -2.91 17.10
CA GLY A 223 -3.58 -1.99 17.38
C GLY A 223 -3.67 -0.80 16.41
N HIS A 224 -3.11 -0.88 15.20
CA HIS A 224 -3.36 0.11 14.16
C HIS A 224 -3.97 -0.57 12.93
N LYS A 225 -5.05 0.00 12.38
CA LYS A 225 -5.49 -0.33 11.02
C LYS A 225 -4.81 0.60 10.05
N SER A 226 -3.99 0.05 9.18
CA SER A 226 -3.28 0.75 8.13
C SER A 226 -2.15 1.66 8.60
N HIS A 227 -1.23 1.86 7.68
CA HIS A 227 -0.17 2.86 7.75
C HIS A 227 -0.76 4.28 8.00
N LEU A 228 -1.94 4.63 7.47
CA LEU A 228 -2.51 5.99 7.56
C LEU A 228 -3.56 6.25 8.66
N THR A 229 -4.04 5.23 9.38
CA THR A 229 -5.06 5.43 10.43
C THR A 229 -4.62 4.90 11.80
N LYS A 230 -4.62 5.79 12.81
CA LYS A 230 -4.63 5.43 14.24
C LYS A 230 -5.98 4.84 14.65
N HIS A 231 -6.43 3.77 14.01
CA HIS A 231 -7.59 3.02 14.49
C HIS A 231 -7.10 1.85 15.32
N LYS A 232 -7.39 1.91 16.64
CA LYS A 232 -7.26 0.75 17.53
C LYS A 232 -8.04 -0.43 16.95
N LEU A 233 -7.38 -1.58 16.86
CA LEU A 233 -8.07 -2.85 16.69
C LEU A 233 -8.87 -3.05 17.98
N ASN A 234 -10.19 -2.93 17.88
CA ASN A 234 -11.10 -3.31 18.96
C ASN A 234 -11.24 -4.83 18.98
#